data_AF-A0A0L0HUM9-F1
#
_entry.id   AF-A0A0L0HUM9-F1
#
_cell.length_a   1.000
_cell.length_b   1.000
_cell.length_c   1.000
_cell.angle_alpha   90.00
_cell.angle_beta   90.00
_cell.angle_gamma   90.00
#
_symmetry.space_group_name_H-M   'P 1'
#
loop_
_entity.id
_entity.type
_entity.pdbx_description
1 polymer ?
#
loop_
_entity_poly.entity_id
_entity_poly.type
_entity_poly.pdbx_seq_one_letter_code
_entity_poly.pdbx_strand_id
1 'polypeptide(L)'
;MSVPTRVETVNLQKHFEKMPTSQSEAIPSIYPAPRRLAPSRGARRDTEDLDSATGKLGADFQGVDCLLIPEVKLLLDMHKRRRMQSGIERPSNEVFEKTLEYCSRFTAFSNPNTVRHIKSTIDSSQYEPFEIGLMGNLGIESVEEARSLIPSLNRETLDDNTIHSTLNDLQNLKKYQAAG
;
A
#
# COMPACT_ATOMS: atom_id res chain seq x y z
N MET A 1 65.88 51.44 21.05
CA MET A 1 65.33 50.36 20.21
C MET A 1 64.13 49.80 20.93
N SER A 2 62.92 50.14 20.45
CA SER A 2 61.64 49.81 21.10
C SER A 2 60.82 49.04 20.08
N VAL A 3 60.36 47.85 20.43
CA VAL A 3 59.49 47.02 19.59
C VAL A 3 58.15 46.91 20.31
N PRO A 4 57.03 47.36 19.71
CA PRO A 4 55.71 47.20 20.29
C PRO A 4 55.04 45.89 19.81
N THR A 5 54.47 45.18 20.79
CA THR A 5 53.11 44.61 20.87
C THR A 5 52.35 44.25 19.59
N ARG A 6 51.78 43.03 19.54
CA ARG A 6 50.32 42.73 19.54
C ARG A 6 50.07 41.26 19.19
N VAL A 7 49.49 40.49 20.11
CA VAL A 7 48.97 39.14 19.82
C VAL A 7 47.61 39.30 19.16
N GLU A 8 47.49 38.94 17.88
CA GLU A 8 46.21 38.87 17.17
C GLU A 8 45.49 37.56 17.53
N THR A 9 44.28 37.68 18.07
CA THR A 9 43.36 36.55 18.21
C THR A 9 42.79 36.20 16.84
N VAL A 10 43.10 35.00 16.35
CA VAL A 10 42.55 34.48 15.09
C VAL A 10 41.04 34.25 15.26
N ASN A 11 40.26 35.01 14.52
CA ASN A 11 38.80 34.97 14.53
C ASN A 11 38.32 33.74 13.73
N LEU A 12 38.05 32.63 14.42
CA LEU A 12 37.62 31.34 13.84
C LEU A 12 36.24 31.36 13.17
N GLN A 13 35.53 32.50 13.15
CA GLN A 13 34.20 32.63 12.57
C GLN A 13 34.17 32.78 11.03
N LYS A 14 35.31 32.93 10.35
CA LYS A 14 35.37 33.25 8.90
C LYS A 14 35.63 32.07 7.95
N HIS A 15 35.49 30.83 8.40
CA HIS A 15 35.71 29.64 7.55
C HIS A 15 34.47 28.77 7.30
N PHE A 16 33.28 29.21 7.71
CA PHE A 16 32.03 28.47 7.47
C PHE A 16 31.24 28.92 6.22
N GLU A 17 31.79 29.85 5.41
CA GLU A 17 31.03 30.52 4.35
C GLU A 17 31.43 30.12 2.92
N LYS A 18 31.99 28.92 2.72
CA LYS A 18 32.28 28.38 1.39
C LYS A 18 32.07 26.86 1.29
N MET A 19 30.85 26.39 1.54
CA MET A 19 30.41 25.12 0.97
C MET A 19 29.50 25.42 -0.22
N PRO A 20 29.79 24.88 -1.43
CA PRO A 20 28.85 24.99 -2.53
C PRO A 20 27.58 24.25 -2.13
N THR A 21 26.46 24.97 -2.09
CA THR A 21 25.12 24.38 -2.03
C THR A 21 24.98 23.42 -3.20
N SER A 22 25.14 22.13 -2.92
CA SER A 22 24.85 21.06 -3.87
C SER A 22 23.38 21.18 -4.23
N GLN A 23 23.11 21.64 -5.44
CA GLN A 23 21.79 21.55 -6.03
C GLN A 23 21.47 20.07 -6.11
N SER A 24 20.63 19.58 -5.18
CA SER A 24 20.04 18.26 -5.26
C SER A 24 19.16 18.23 -6.50
N GLU A 25 19.70 17.77 -7.63
CA GLU A 25 18.86 17.41 -8.78
C GLU A 25 17.86 16.36 -8.28
N ALA A 26 16.60 16.78 -8.18
CA ALA A 26 15.53 15.90 -7.75
C ALA A 26 15.36 14.81 -8.81
N ILE A 27 15.64 13.56 -8.45
CA ILE A 27 15.38 12.40 -9.30
C ILE A 27 13.88 12.45 -9.67
N PRO A 28 13.52 12.54 -10.97
CA PRO A 28 12.12 12.60 -11.37
C PRO A 28 11.39 11.36 -10.87
N SER A 29 10.32 11.56 -10.10
CA SER A 29 9.44 10.47 -9.70
C SER A 29 8.84 9.85 -10.96
N ILE A 30 9.25 8.61 -11.28
CA ILE A 30 8.60 7.78 -12.32
C ILE A 30 7.19 7.36 -11.94
N TYR A 31 6.80 7.56 -10.68
CA TYR A 31 5.41 7.45 -10.25
C TYR A 31 4.71 8.77 -10.56
N PRO A 32 3.52 8.74 -11.20
CA PRO A 32 2.69 9.94 -11.26
C PRO A 32 2.50 10.43 -9.82
N ALA A 33 2.61 11.74 -9.62
CA ALA A 33 2.33 12.33 -8.33
C ALA A 33 0.98 11.78 -7.85
N PRO A 34 0.85 11.32 -6.59
CA PRO A 34 -0.43 10.92 -6.05
C PRO A 34 -1.41 12.01 -6.41
N ARG A 35 -2.48 11.68 -7.14
CA ARG A 35 -3.52 12.66 -7.46
C ARG A 35 -3.87 13.29 -6.12
N ARG A 36 -3.53 14.56 -5.94
CA ARG A 36 -4.00 15.31 -4.78
C ARG A 36 -5.51 15.22 -4.95
N LEU A 37 -6.16 14.41 -4.11
CA LEU A 37 -7.59 14.50 -3.89
C LEU A 37 -7.76 15.95 -3.41
N ALA A 38 -8.01 16.84 -4.36
CA ALA A 38 -8.29 18.22 -4.04
C ALA A 38 -9.55 18.12 -3.18
N PRO A 39 -9.54 18.59 -1.92
CA PRO A 39 -10.79 18.66 -1.18
C PRO A 39 -11.72 19.51 -2.04
N SER A 40 -12.83 18.93 -2.46
CA SER A 40 -13.82 19.62 -3.27
C SER A 40 -14.23 20.88 -2.51
N ARG A 41 -13.69 22.02 -2.91
CA ARG A 41 -14.05 23.33 -2.37
C ARG A 41 -15.42 23.67 -2.97
N GLY A 42 -16.47 23.04 -2.47
CA GLY A 42 -17.84 23.34 -2.88
C GLY A 42 -18.83 22.18 -2.93
N ALA A 43 -18.43 20.93 -2.69
CA ALA A 43 -19.43 19.90 -2.48
C ALA A 43 -20.13 20.19 -1.14
N ARG A 44 -21.44 20.45 -1.19
CA ARG A 44 -22.30 20.07 -0.07
C ARG A 44 -21.81 18.69 0.38
N ARG A 45 -21.72 18.46 1.69
CA ARG A 45 -21.75 17.08 2.19
C ARG A 45 -23.15 16.56 1.86
N ASP A 46 -23.41 16.30 0.58
CA ASP A 46 -24.30 15.24 0.21
C ASP A 46 -23.65 14.05 0.90
N THR A 47 -24.25 13.61 2.00
CA THR A 47 -23.90 12.35 2.61
C THR A 47 -24.14 11.33 1.52
N GLU A 48 -23.10 11.00 0.75
CA GLU A 48 -23.14 9.88 -0.17
C GLU A 48 -23.62 8.69 0.68
N ASP A 49 -24.66 7.99 0.22
CA ASP A 49 -25.14 6.77 0.87
C ASP A 49 -24.09 5.67 0.65
N LEU A 50 -22.98 5.79 1.38
CA LEU A 50 -21.86 4.87 1.37
C LEU A 50 -22.22 3.66 2.23
N ASP A 51 -22.13 2.49 1.62
CA ASP A 51 -22.39 1.22 2.28
C ASP A 51 -21.60 0.11 1.59
N SER A 52 -20.56 -0.37 2.26
CA SER A 52 -19.73 -1.46 1.76
C SER A 52 -20.49 -2.77 1.64
N ALA A 53 -21.53 -3.00 2.44
CA ALA A 53 -22.33 -4.22 2.34
C ALA A 53 -23.10 -4.29 1.01
N THR A 54 -23.41 -3.13 0.42
CA THR A 54 -24.05 -3.00 -0.89
C THR A 54 -23.08 -2.58 -2.00
N GLY A 55 -21.76 -2.56 -1.73
CA GLY A 55 -20.72 -2.18 -2.70
C GLY A 55 -20.68 -0.69 -3.05
N LYS A 56 -21.40 0.15 -2.30
CA LYS A 56 -21.42 1.61 -2.50
C LYS A 56 -20.22 2.25 -1.78
N LEU A 57 -19.06 2.26 -2.44
CA LEU A 57 -17.82 2.80 -1.87
C LEU A 57 -17.58 4.29 -2.19
N GLY A 58 -18.44 4.90 -3.01
CA GLY A 58 -18.31 6.29 -3.46
C GLY A 58 -17.64 6.40 -4.83
N ALA A 59 -17.78 7.56 -5.48
CA ALA A 59 -17.34 7.76 -6.86
C ALA A 59 -15.81 7.61 -7.03
N ASP A 60 -15.04 7.97 -6.01
CA ASP A 60 -13.58 7.85 -6.01
C ASP A 60 -13.10 6.38 -6.05
N PHE A 61 -13.97 5.44 -5.66
CA PHE A 61 -13.65 4.02 -5.56
C PHE A 61 -14.29 3.16 -6.67
N GLN A 62 -14.94 3.78 -7.65
CA GLN A 62 -15.48 3.06 -8.81
C GLN A 62 -14.36 2.70 -9.79
N GLY A 63 -14.24 1.41 -10.12
CA GLY A 63 -13.28 0.92 -11.11
C GLY A 63 -11.81 1.01 -10.68
N VAL A 64 -11.52 1.21 -9.40
CA VAL A 64 -10.16 1.09 -8.85
C VAL A 64 -9.91 -0.30 -8.31
N ASP A 65 -8.67 -0.74 -8.48
CA ASP A 65 -8.17 -1.97 -7.90
C ASP A 65 -8.15 -1.94 -6.38
N CYS A 66 -8.44 -3.10 -5.78
CA CYS A 66 -8.17 -3.38 -4.38
C CYS A 66 -6.79 -4.04 -4.23
N LEU A 67 -6.08 -3.75 -3.14
CA LEU A 67 -4.84 -4.42 -2.79
C LEU A 67 -5.09 -5.44 -1.67
N LEU A 68 -4.55 -6.64 -1.85
CA LEU A 68 -4.56 -7.66 -0.80
C LEU A 68 -3.53 -7.32 0.29
N ILE A 69 -3.79 -7.75 1.53
CA ILE A 69 -2.82 -7.64 2.64
C ILE A 69 -1.42 -8.15 2.26
N PRO A 70 -1.24 -9.35 1.65
CA PRO A 70 0.05 -9.81 1.16
C PRO A 70 0.69 -8.93 0.07
N GLU A 71 -0.10 -8.29 -0.79
CA GLU A 71 0.41 -7.36 -1.81
C GLU A 71 0.95 -6.10 -1.16
N VAL A 72 0.17 -5.53 -0.24
CA VAL A 72 0.59 -4.37 0.55
C VAL A 72 1.88 -4.68 1.29
N LYS A 73 1.98 -5.85 1.93
CA LYS A 73 3.23 -6.29 2.58
C LYS A 73 4.42 -6.26 1.60
N LEU A 74 4.27 -6.89 0.44
CA LEU A 74 5.33 -6.97 -0.57
C LEU A 74 5.77 -5.58 -1.04
N LEU A 75 4.82 -4.67 -1.29
CA LEU A 75 5.07 -3.30 -1.71
C LEU A 75 5.81 -2.51 -0.62
N LEU A 76 5.39 -2.63 0.63
CA LEU A 76 6.03 -1.98 1.77
C LEU A 76 7.45 -2.51 2.00
N ASP A 77 7.68 -3.83 1.92
CA ASP A 77 9.01 -4.44 2.01
C ASP A 77 9.94 -3.97 0.89
N MET A 78 9.42 -3.86 -0.35
CA MET A 78 10.18 -3.29 -1.48
C MET A 78 10.51 -1.82 -1.27
N HIS A 79 9.59 -1.05 -0.69
CA HIS A 79 9.82 0.36 -0.38
C HIS A 79 10.89 0.53 0.72
N LYS A 80 10.81 -0.27 1.79
CA LYS A 80 11.78 -0.28 2.90
C LYS A 80 13.19 -0.62 2.41
N ARG A 81 13.32 -1.66 1.57
CA ARG A 81 14.61 -2.04 0.95
C ARG A 81 15.20 -0.94 0.08
N ARG A 82 14.39 -0.30 -0.78
CA ARG A 82 14.84 0.82 -1.62
C ARG A 82 15.30 2.02 -0.79
N ARG A 83 14.60 2.34 0.31
CA ARG A 83 15.02 3.39 1.24
C ARG A 83 16.39 3.10 1.84
N MET A 84 16.60 1.87 2.33
CA MET A 84 17.88 1.44 2.91
C MET A 84 19.03 1.54 1.90
N GLN A 85 18.79 1.17 0.64
CA GLN A 85 19.80 1.26 -0.43
C GLN A 85 20.12 2.70 -0.84
N SER A 86 19.17 3.63 -0.71
CA SER A 86 19.37 5.03 -1.10
C SER A 86 20.31 5.81 -0.17
N GLY A 87 20.64 5.28 1.01
CA GLY A 87 21.48 5.96 2.00
C GLY A 87 20.88 7.23 2.63
N ILE A 88 19.68 7.64 2.20
CA ILE A 88 18.98 8.80 2.76
C ILE A 88 18.22 8.36 4.01
N GLU A 89 18.81 8.62 5.17
CA GLU A 89 18.12 8.47 6.46
C GLU A 89 17.01 9.52 6.57
N ARG A 90 15.78 9.09 6.29
CA ARG A 90 14.58 9.82 6.65
C ARG A 90 13.97 9.17 7.89
N PRO A 91 13.48 9.95 8.86
CA PRO A 91 12.75 9.39 9.99
C PRO A 91 11.65 8.45 9.51
N SER A 92 11.45 7.36 10.23
CA SER A 92 10.44 6.38 9.87
C SER A 92 9.04 6.99 10.03
N ASN A 93 8.14 6.61 9.13
CA ASN A 93 6.76 7.03 9.21
C ASN A 93 6.04 6.01 10.11
N GLU A 94 5.52 6.44 11.25
CA GLU A 94 4.79 5.58 12.20
C GLU A 94 3.64 4.82 11.52
N VAL A 95 2.92 5.45 10.61
CA VAL A 95 1.85 4.80 9.83
C VAL A 95 2.42 3.70 8.95
N PHE A 96 3.57 3.94 8.33
CA PHE A 96 4.24 2.93 7.50
C PHE A 96 4.67 1.72 8.34
N GLU A 97 5.27 1.95 9.51
CA GLU A 97 5.73 0.87 10.39
C GLU A 97 4.56 0.04 10.92
N LYS A 98 3.51 0.69 11.42
CA LYS A 98 2.30 -0.01 11.89
C LYS A 98 1.59 -0.77 10.78
N THR A 99 1.53 -0.20 9.57
CA THR A 99 0.92 -0.90 8.43
C THR A 99 1.75 -2.10 8.02
N LEU A 100 3.08 -1.97 7.96
CA LEU A 100 3.97 -3.09 7.66
C LEU A 100 3.87 -4.20 8.71
N GLU A 101 3.78 -3.84 10.00
CA GLU A 101 3.58 -4.79 11.09
C GLU A 101 2.25 -5.54 10.95
N TYR A 102 1.14 -4.80 10.74
CA TYR A 102 -0.17 -5.39 10.51
C TYR A 102 -0.15 -6.35 9.32
N CYS A 103 0.36 -5.90 8.18
CA CYS A 103 0.45 -6.74 6.99
C CYS A 103 1.38 -7.94 7.19
N SER A 104 2.46 -7.81 7.96
CA SER A 104 3.34 -8.93 8.27
C SER A 104 2.65 -9.98 9.14
N ARG A 105 1.77 -9.57 10.06
CA ARG A 105 1.03 -10.45 10.96
C ARG A 105 -0.14 -11.16 10.30
N PHE A 106 -0.88 -10.46 9.45
CA PHE A 106 -2.13 -10.96 8.84
C PHE A 106 -1.97 -11.40 7.38
N THR A 107 -0.74 -11.49 6.87
CA THR A 107 -0.53 -12.00 5.52
C THR A 107 -0.93 -13.47 5.43
N ALA A 108 -1.97 -13.76 4.65
CA ALA A 108 -2.36 -15.14 4.33
C ALA A 108 -1.38 -15.79 3.33
N PHE A 109 -0.65 -14.97 2.56
CA PHE A 109 0.27 -15.42 1.52
C PHE A 109 1.66 -14.83 1.71
N SER A 110 2.70 -15.67 1.68
CA SER A 110 4.09 -15.26 1.88
C SER A 110 4.89 -15.29 0.58
N ASN A 111 4.53 -16.16 -0.35
CA ASN A 111 5.24 -16.34 -1.62
C ASN A 111 4.83 -15.26 -2.63
N PRO A 112 5.75 -14.38 -3.08
CA PRO A 112 5.43 -13.32 -4.04
C PRO A 112 4.85 -13.80 -5.37
N ASN A 113 5.20 -15.01 -5.81
CA ASN A 113 4.63 -15.58 -7.04
C ASN A 113 3.16 -15.96 -6.85
N THR A 114 2.82 -16.53 -5.70
CA THR A 114 1.42 -16.82 -5.32
C THR A 114 0.60 -15.55 -5.26
N VAL A 115 1.15 -14.48 -4.67
CA VAL A 115 0.49 -13.18 -4.60
C VAL A 115 0.18 -12.61 -5.99
N ARG A 116 1.16 -12.66 -6.92
CA ARG A 116 0.92 -12.23 -8.31
C ARG A 116 -0.11 -13.07 -9.04
N HIS A 117 -0.12 -14.38 -8.79
CA HIS A 117 -1.12 -15.27 -9.38
C HIS A 117 -2.52 -14.89 -8.92
N ILE A 118 -2.72 -14.67 -7.62
CA ILE A 118 -4.00 -14.22 -7.07
C ILE A 118 -4.42 -12.90 -7.71
N LYS A 119 -3.52 -11.92 -7.89
CA LYS A 119 -3.84 -10.66 -8.58
C LYS A 119 -4.34 -10.89 -10.00
N SER A 120 -3.69 -11.78 -10.75
CA SER A 120 -4.15 -12.14 -12.10
C SER A 120 -5.53 -12.81 -12.10
N THR A 121 -5.84 -13.62 -11.08
CA THR A 121 -7.17 -14.20 -10.89
C THR A 121 -8.21 -13.11 -10.60
N ILE A 122 -7.87 -12.11 -9.77
CA ILE A 122 -8.72 -10.95 -9.49
C ILE A 122 -9.06 -10.20 -10.77
N ASP A 123 -8.05 -9.86 -11.56
CA ASP A 123 -8.20 -9.03 -12.76
C ASP A 123 -9.00 -9.71 -13.89
N SER A 124 -9.10 -11.05 -13.86
CA SER A 124 -9.86 -11.86 -14.82
C SER A 124 -11.21 -12.33 -14.30
N SER A 125 -11.55 -11.98 -13.06
CA SER A 125 -12.78 -12.45 -12.41
C SER A 125 -13.98 -11.56 -12.68
N GLN A 126 -15.17 -12.11 -12.46
CA GLN A 126 -16.44 -11.38 -12.47
C GLN A 126 -16.77 -10.73 -11.12
N TYR A 127 -15.83 -10.72 -10.17
CA TYR A 127 -16.00 -10.10 -8.86
C TYR A 127 -15.63 -8.62 -8.93
N GLU A 128 -16.29 -7.80 -8.10
CA GLU A 128 -15.73 -6.48 -7.82
C GLU A 128 -14.40 -6.65 -7.09
N PRO A 129 -13.37 -5.81 -7.37
CA PRO A 129 -12.03 -5.99 -6.80
C PRO A 129 -12.00 -6.10 -5.27
N PHE A 130 -12.90 -5.38 -4.58
CA PHE A 130 -12.99 -5.44 -3.12
C PHE A 130 -13.56 -6.77 -2.60
N GLU A 131 -14.44 -7.43 -3.35
CA GLU A 131 -15.10 -8.69 -2.93
C GLU A 131 -14.10 -9.82 -2.84
N ILE A 132 -13.35 -10.06 -3.92
CA ILE A 132 -12.29 -11.05 -3.94
C ILE A 132 -11.13 -10.67 -3.01
N GLY A 133 -10.90 -9.35 -2.84
CA GLY A 133 -10.01 -8.81 -1.82
C GLY A 133 -10.38 -9.29 -0.41
N LEU A 134 -11.66 -9.19 -0.06
CA LEU A 134 -12.19 -9.67 1.22
C LEU A 134 -12.12 -11.20 1.34
N MET A 135 -12.44 -11.94 0.28
CA MET A 135 -12.31 -13.42 0.28
C MET A 135 -10.88 -13.86 0.62
N GLY A 136 -9.88 -13.23 -0.01
CA GLY A 136 -8.47 -13.52 0.24
C GLY A 136 -7.96 -13.05 1.60
N ASN A 137 -8.37 -11.85 2.04
CA ASN A 137 -7.90 -11.25 3.30
C ASN A 137 -8.52 -11.90 4.55
N LEU A 138 -9.80 -12.27 4.50
CA LEU A 138 -10.50 -12.93 5.60
C LEU A 138 -10.20 -14.43 5.66
N GLY A 139 -9.69 -15.01 4.56
CA GLY A 139 -9.40 -16.43 4.46
C GLY A 139 -10.68 -17.27 4.48
N ILE A 140 -11.70 -16.82 3.75
CA ILE A 140 -13.00 -17.48 3.66
C ILE A 140 -12.85 -18.91 3.11
N GLU A 141 -13.56 -19.86 3.70
CA GLU A 141 -13.43 -21.28 3.36
C GLU A 141 -14.68 -21.92 2.77
N SER A 142 -15.85 -21.27 2.91
CA SER A 142 -17.13 -21.79 2.39
C SER A 142 -17.99 -20.72 1.72
N VAL A 143 -18.90 -21.16 0.85
CA VAL A 143 -19.85 -20.25 0.16
C VAL A 143 -20.80 -19.58 1.16
N GLU A 144 -21.26 -20.32 2.18
CA GLU A 144 -22.12 -19.79 3.24
C GLU A 144 -21.43 -18.64 3.99
N GLU A 145 -20.16 -18.85 4.36
CA GLU A 145 -19.34 -17.82 5.00
C GLU A 145 -19.13 -16.61 4.09
N ALA A 146 -18.83 -16.84 2.79
CA ALA A 146 -18.65 -15.76 1.82
C ALA A 146 -19.91 -14.88 1.70
N ARG A 147 -21.09 -15.49 1.57
CA ARG A 147 -22.37 -14.79 1.43
C ARG A 147 -22.80 -14.06 2.70
N SER A 148 -22.40 -14.59 3.87
CA SER A 148 -22.66 -14.00 5.18
C SER A 148 -21.75 -12.79 5.45
N LEU A 149 -20.44 -12.91 5.18
CA LEU A 149 -19.45 -11.88 5.49
C LEU A 149 -19.30 -10.83 4.39
N ILE A 150 -19.69 -11.14 3.15
CA ILE A 150 -19.59 -10.24 1.99
C ILE A 150 -20.97 -10.16 1.32
N PRO A 151 -21.92 -9.37 1.86
CA PRO A 151 -23.30 -9.36 1.38
C PRO A 151 -23.46 -8.91 -0.08
N SER A 152 -22.49 -8.17 -0.63
CA SER A 152 -22.49 -7.74 -2.03
C SER A 152 -22.37 -8.91 -3.03
N LEU A 153 -21.89 -10.08 -2.58
CA LEU A 153 -21.89 -11.31 -3.37
C LEU A 153 -23.29 -11.88 -3.62
N ASN A 154 -24.32 -11.42 -2.91
CA ASN A 154 -25.71 -11.90 -3.03
C ASN A 154 -26.46 -11.34 -4.26
N ARG A 155 -25.75 -11.20 -5.39
CA ARG A 155 -26.32 -10.82 -6.68
C ARG A 155 -26.78 -12.04 -7.46
N GLU A 156 -27.91 -11.93 -8.16
CA GLU A 156 -28.52 -13.02 -8.92
C GLU A 156 -27.63 -13.57 -10.05
N THR A 157 -26.70 -12.76 -10.55
CA THR A 157 -25.80 -13.14 -11.65
C THR A 157 -24.61 -14.00 -11.21
N LEU A 158 -24.39 -14.18 -9.91
CA LEU A 158 -23.24 -14.88 -9.36
C LEU A 158 -23.69 -16.18 -8.64
N ASP A 159 -23.34 -17.31 -9.24
CA ASP A 159 -23.72 -18.63 -8.73
C ASP A 159 -22.76 -19.17 -7.65
N ASP A 160 -23.29 -20.05 -6.81
CA ASP A 160 -22.53 -20.68 -5.72
C ASP A 160 -21.37 -21.53 -6.23
N ASN A 161 -21.50 -22.13 -7.41
CA ASN A 161 -20.43 -22.94 -8.00
C ASN A 161 -19.20 -22.08 -8.36
N THR A 162 -19.40 -20.86 -8.90
CA THR A 162 -18.29 -19.96 -9.19
C THR A 162 -17.60 -19.49 -7.91
N ILE A 163 -18.36 -19.16 -6.88
CA ILE A 163 -17.82 -18.79 -5.56
C ILE A 163 -17.01 -19.96 -5.00
N HIS A 164 -17.58 -21.16 -4.98
CA HIS A 164 -16.93 -22.37 -4.49
C HIS A 164 -15.64 -22.69 -5.27
N SER A 165 -15.65 -22.57 -6.61
CA SER A 165 -14.45 -22.76 -7.43
C SER A 165 -13.35 -21.77 -7.07
N THR A 166 -13.72 -20.49 -6.95
CA THR A 166 -12.77 -19.42 -6.60
C THR A 166 -12.16 -19.64 -5.22
N LEU A 167 -12.98 -20.02 -4.23
CA LEU A 167 -12.51 -20.33 -2.88
C LEU A 167 -11.54 -21.53 -2.87
N ASN A 168 -11.85 -22.58 -3.64
CA ASN A 168 -10.94 -23.73 -3.78
C ASN A 168 -9.60 -23.33 -4.40
N ASP A 169 -9.62 -22.49 -5.43
CA ASP A 169 -8.39 -22.00 -6.07
C ASP A 169 -7.53 -21.20 -5.07
N LEU A 170 -8.14 -20.28 -4.32
CA LEU A 170 -7.45 -19.52 -3.27
C LEU A 170 -6.87 -20.44 -2.17
N GLN A 171 -7.61 -21.46 -1.74
CA GLN A 171 -7.13 -22.43 -0.75
C GLN A 171 -5.99 -23.29 -1.28
N ASN A 172 -6.05 -23.72 -2.54
CA ASN A 172 -5.00 -24.48 -3.19
C ASN A 172 -3.71 -23.66 -3.25
N LEU A 173 -3.81 -22.40 -3.68
CA LEU A 173 -2.68 -21.46 -3.69
C LEU A 173 -2.08 -21.29 -2.28
N LYS A 174 -2.91 -21.24 -1.24
CA LYS A 174 -2.48 -21.15 0.16
C LYS A 174 -1.73 -22.40 0.62
N LYS A 175 -2.15 -23.60 0.20
CA LYS A 175 -1.49 -24.87 0.53
C LYS A 175 -0.13 -25.01 -0.16
N TYR A 176 -0.04 -24.69 -1.44
CA TYR A 176 1.18 -24.90 -2.22
C TYR A 176 2.33 -23.96 -1.86
N GLN A 177 2.05 -22.75 -1.36
CA GLN A 177 3.11 -21.85 -0.89
C GLN A 177 3.73 -22.27 0.46
N ALA A 178 3.06 -23.11 1.25
CA ALA A 178 3.54 -23.58 2.55
C ALA A 178 4.41 -24.84 2.44
N ALA A 179 4.40 -25.48 1.27
CA ALA A 179 5.12 -26.73 1.00
C ALA A 179 6.50 -26.53 0.35
N GLY A 180 6.99 -25.28 0.24
CA GLY A 180 8.30 -24.93 -0.29
C GLY A 180 9.04 -23.97 0.64
#